data_AF-A0A2E0HES1-F1
#
_entry.id   AF-A0A2E0HES1-F1
#
_cell.length_a   1.000
_cell.length_b   1.000
_cell.length_c   1.000
_cell.angle_alpha   90.00
_cell.angle_beta   90.00
_cell.angle_gamma   90.00
#
_symmetry.space_group_name_H-M   'P 1'
#
loop_
_entity.id
_entity.type
_entity.pdbx_description
1 polymer ?
#
loop_
_entity_poly.entity_id
_entity_poly.type
_entity_poly.pdbx_seq_one_letter_code
_entity_poly.pdbx_strand_id
1 'polypeptide(L)'
;MTVGEFLATVAFATFAIWGSAQLYDYVQVKRGKFPRASRTTLSDIRRLRDEGHIGIAVKRFQQMPENKGLYTDQGAEKKVKDL
;
A
#
# COMPACT_ATOMS: atom_id res chain seq x y z
N MET A 1 19.04 26.38 -12.22
CA MET A 1 18.00 25.32 -12.23
C MET A 1 16.95 25.73 -13.22
N THR A 2 16.92 25.08 -14.38
CA THR A 2 15.94 25.34 -15.45
C THR A 2 14.64 24.60 -15.15
N VAL A 3 13.52 25.03 -15.74
CA VAL A 3 12.21 24.38 -15.55
C VAL A 3 12.26 22.89 -15.95
N GLY A 4 13.05 22.54 -16.96
CA GLY A 4 13.26 21.14 -17.37
C GLY A 4 13.98 20.29 -16.31
N GLU A 5 15.03 20.81 -15.69
CA GLU A 5 15.74 20.12 -14.60
C GLU A 5 14.86 19.93 -13.36
N PHE A 6 14.02 20.92 -13.04
CA PHE A 6 13.06 20.83 -11.94
C PHE A 6 12.03 19.72 -12.16
N LEU A 7 11.40 19.68 -13.35
CA LEU A 7 10.42 18.65 -13.69
C LEU A 7 11.05 17.25 -13.74
N ALA A 8 12.27 17.12 -14.27
CA ALA A 8 13.00 15.85 -14.28
C ALA A 8 13.31 15.37 -12.85
N THR A 9 13.69 16.28 -11.95
CA THR A 9 13.97 15.96 -10.55
C THR A 9 12.69 15.53 -9.82
N VAL A 10 11.58 16.22 -10.02
CA VAL A 10 10.27 15.86 -9.42
C VAL A 10 9.79 14.51 -9.95
N ALA A 11 9.90 14.26 -11.25
CA ALA A 11 9.55 12.98 -11.84
C ALA A 11 10.42 11.85 -11.27
N PHE A 12 11.74 12.04 -11.21
CA PHE A 12 12.66 11.05 -10.67
C PHE A 12 12.37 10.76 -9.19
N ALA A 13 12.17 11.78 -8.36
CA ALA A 13 11.81 11.62 -6.95
C ALA A 13 10.49 10.84 -6.79
N THR A 14 9.49 11.15 -7.63
CA THR A 14 8.21 10.45 -7.63
C THR A 14 8.38 8.97 -7.96
N PHE A 15 9.12 8.64 -9.02
CA PHE A 15 9.40 7.24 -9.39
C PHE A 15 10.23 6.51 -8.34
N ALA A 16 11.20 7.19 -7.71
CA ALA A 16 12.03 6.60 -6.66
C ALA A 16 11.20 6.27 -5.41
N ILE A 17 10.35 7.18 -4.96
CA ILE A 17 9.45 6.97 -3.82
C ILE A 17 8.46 5.84 -4.13
N TRP A 18 7.81 5.88 -5.29
CA TRP A 18 6.85 4.87 -5.69
C TRP A 18 7.50 3.47 -5.85
N GLY A 19 8.66 3.41 -6.49
CA GLY A 19 9.42 2.18 -6.70
C GLY A 19 9.94 1.59 -5.39
N SER A 20 10.44 2.41 -4.48
CA SER A 20 10.91 1.95 -3.16
C SER A 20 9.76 1.38 -2.30
N ALA A 21 8.57 1.98 -2.37
CA ALA A 21 7.37 1.45 -1.69
C ALA A 21 6.94 0.08 -2.27
N GLN A 22 6.96 -0.08 -3.59
CA GLN A 22 6.72 -1.37 -4.27
C GLN A 22 7.76 -2.42 -3.87
N LEU A 23 9.04 -2.05 -3.87
CA LEU A 23 10.13 -2.96 -3.50
C LEU A 23 10.04 -3.39 -2.04
N TYR A 24 9.71 -2.46 -1.13
CA TYR A 24 9.51 -2.76 0.29
C TYR A 24 8.38 -3.80 0.47
N ASP A 25 7.22 -3.58 -0.14
CA ASP A 25 6.09 -4.53 -0.12
C ASP A 25 6.51 -5.91 -0.65
N TYR A 26 7.20 -5.95 -1.79
CA TYR A 26 7.69 -7.19 -2.41
C TYR A 26 8.66 -7.96 -1.50
N VAL A 27 9.61 -7.27 -0.88
CA VAL A 27 10.58 -7.88 0.04
C VAL A 27 9.88 -8.43 1.28
N GLN A 28 8.93 -7.70 1.85
CA GLN A 28 8.19 -8.15 3.03
C GLN A 28 7.29 -9.35 2.75
N VAL A 29 6.68 -9.41 1.56
CA VAL A 29 5.94 -10.59 1.09
C VAL A 29 6.88 -11.79 0.89
N LYS A 30 8.07 -11.59 0.30
CA LYS A 30 9.07 -12.67 0.16
C LYS A 30 9.58 -13.18 1.50
N ARG A 31 9.70 -12.31 2.50
CA ARG A 31 10.08 -12.66 3.87
C ARG A 31 8.96 -13.32 4.67
N GLY A 32 7.74 -13.43 4.12
CA GLY A 32 6.58 -14.00 4.79
C GLY A 32 5.96 -13.10 5.87
N LYS A 33 6.42 -11.84 5.99
CA LYS A 33 5.86 -10.87 6.94
C LYS A 33 4.52 -10.34 6.46
N PHE A 34 4.41 -10.02 5.17
CA PHE A 34 3.16 -9.54 4.58
C PHE A 34 2.47 -10.64 3.76
N PRO A 35 1.13 -10.73 3.83
CA PRO A 35 0.38 -11.66 2.98
C PRO A 35 0.50 -11.25 1.50
N ARG A 36 0.41 -12.26 0.62
CA ARG A 36 0.22 -12.01 -0.82
C ARG A 36 -1.17 -11.43 -1.03
N ALA A 37 -1.30 -10.48 -1.96
CA ALA A 37 -2.58 -9.85 -2.31
C ALA A 37 -3.73 -10.85 -2.47
N SER A 38 -3.50 -11.93 -3.22
CA SER A 38 -4.50 -12.97 -3.53
C SER A 38 -4.88 -13.90 -2.37
N ARG A 39 -4.16 -13.85 -1.25
CA ARG A 39 -4.41 -14.69 -0.06
C ARG A 39 -4.64 -13.85 1.20
N THR A 40 -4.83 -12.55 1.05
CA THR A 40 -5.04 -11.64 2.19
C THR A 40 -6.39 -11.91 2.82
N THR A 41 -6.42 -12.16 4.12
CA THR A 41 -7.65 -12.28 4.91
C THR A 41 -7.89 -11.00 5.74
N LEU A 42 -9.08 -10.88 6.34
CA LEU A 42 -9.37 -9.81 7.29
C LEU A 42 -8.46 -9.86 8.53
N SER A 43 -8.05 -11.06 8.98
CA SER A 43 -7.12 -11.19 10.11
C SER A 43 -5.73 -10.65 9.77
N ASP A 44 -5.26 -10.85 8.54
CA ASP A 44 -4.00 -10.26 8.10
C ASP A 44 -4.07 -8.72 8.04
N ILE A 45 -5.21 -8.16 7.62
CA ILE A 45 -5.41 -6.71 7.55
C ILE A 45 -5.38 -6.10 8.96
N ARG A 46 -6.04 -6.74 9.94
CA ARG A 46 -5.97 -6.35 11.35
C ARG A 46 -4.54 -6.40 11.87
N ARG A 47 -3.82 -7.50 11.62
CA ARG A 47 -2.42 -7.63 12.01
C ARG A 47 -1.55 -6.52 11.41
N LEU A 48 -1.68 -6.25 10.10
CA LEU A 48 -0.93 -5.18 9.45
C LEU A 48 -1.26 -3.80 10.03
N ARG A 49 -2.52 -3.54 10.39
CA ARG A 49 -2.89 -2.31 11.10
C ARG A 49 -2.22 -2.22 12.47
N ASP A 50 -2.30 -3.29 13.26
CA ASP A 50 -1.79 -3.35 14.63
C ASP A 50 -0.26 -3.23 14.66
N GLU A 51 0.42 -3.74 13.63
CA GLU A 51 1.86 -3.57 13.40
C GLU A 51 2.24 -2.17 12.87
N GLY A 52 1.27 -1.27 12.67
CA GLY A 52 1.47 0.10 12.20
C GLY A 52 1.59 0.25 10.67
N HIS A 53 1.35 -0.82 9.91
CA HIS A 53 1.41 -0.84 8.44
C HIS A 53 0.06 -0.48 7.79
N ILE A 54 -0.58 0.60 8.23
CA ILE A 54 -1.93 1.01 7.80
C ILE A 54 -2.03 1.17 6.27
N GLY A 55 -1.06 1.82 5.62
CA GLY A 55 -1.10 2.00 4.16
C GLY A 55 -1.09 0.67 3.38
N ILE A 56 -0.36 -0.33 3.89
CA ILE A 56 -0.35 -1.67 3.29
C ILE A 56 -1.67 -2.39 3.59
N ALA A 57 -2.19 -2.26 4.81
CA ALA A 57 -3.50 -2.82 5.20
C ALA A 57 -4.64 -2.29 4.31
N VAL A 58 -4.67 -0.98 4.04
CA VAL A 58 -5.64 -0.34 3.14
C VAL A 58 -5.49 -0.83 1.70
N LYS A 59 -4.26 -0.84 1.18
CA LYS A 59 -3.96 -1.37 -0.16
C LYS A 59 -4.44 -2.82 -0.31
N ARG A 60 -4.20 -3.66 0.70
CA ARG A 60 -4.62 -5.07 0.69
C ARG A 60 -6.13 -5.21 0.83
N PHE A 61 -6.77 -4.41 1.69
CA PHE A 61 -8.22 -4.36 1.84
C PHE A 61 -8.91 -4.04 0.50
N GLN A 62 -8.45 -3.03 -0.23
CA GLN A 62 -8.99 -2.68 -1.55
C GLN A 62 -8.70 -3.72 -2.65
N GLN A 63 -7.65 -4.54 -2.49
CA GLN A 63 -7.29 -5.60 -3.44
C GLN A 63 -8.11 -6.88 -3.27
N MET A 64 -8.82 -7.03 -2.13
CA MET A 64 -9.70 -8.17 -1.92
C MET A 64 -10.83 -8.17 -2.95
N PRO A 65 -11.22 -9.34 -3.50
CA PRO A 65 -12.27 -9.42 -4.53
C PRO A 65 -13.61 -8.85 -4.05
N GLU A 66 -13.91 -8.99 -2.75
CA GLU A 66 -15.14 -8.47 -2.13
C GLU A 66 -15.16 -6.93 -2.03
N ASN A 67 -14.00 -6.28 -1.94
CA ASN A 67 -13.89 -4.83 -1.68
C ASN A 67 -13.40 -4.04 -2.89
N LYS A 68 -13.02 -4.73 -3.97
CA LYS A 68 -12.40 -4.14 -5.15
C LYS A 68 -13.34 -3.16 -5.82
N GLY A 69 -12.97 -1.89 -5.83
CA GLY A 69 -13.76 -0.81 -6.45
C GLY A 69 -14.95 -0.32 -5.61
N LEU A 70 -15.15 -0.83 -4.40
CA LEU A 70 -16.25 -0.39 -3.51
C LEU A 70 -15.89 0.80 -2.63
N TYR A 71 -14.60 1.01 -2.34
CA TYR A 71 -14.14 1.99 -1.37
C TYR A 71 -13.15 2.96 -2.00
N THR A 72 -13.34 4.26 -1.72
CA THR A 72 -12.31 5.28 -1.89
C THR A 72 -11.16 5.04 -0.92
N ASP A 73 -9.99 5.63 -1.15
CA ASP A 73 -8.82 5.46 -0.27
C ASP A 73 -9.14 5.85 1.18
N GLN A 74 -9.87 6.96 1.37
CA GLN A 74 -10.32 7.40 2.69
C GLN A 74 -11.36 6.45 3.31
N GLY A 75 -12.29 5.92 2.50
CA GLY A 75 -13.30 4.97 2.96
C GLY A 75 -12.70 3.63 3.40
N ALA A 76 -11.71 3.15 2.64
CA ALA A 76 -10.95 1.95 2.97
C ALA A 76 -10.09 2.16 4.22
N GLU A 77 -9.44 3.32 4.36
CA GLU A 77 -8.69 3.66 5.57
C GLU A 77 -9.55 3.65 6.82
N LYS A 78 -10.73 4.29 6.77
CA LYS A 78 -11.67 4.29 7.90
C LYS A 78 -12.10 2.87 8.28
N LYS A 79 -12.46 2.04 7.29
CA LYS A 79 -12.83 0.64 7.52
C LYS A 79 -11.70 -0.18 8.12
N VAL A 80 -10.46 0.03 7.67
CA VAL A 80 -9.29 -0.64 8.23
C VAL A 80 -8.99 -0.18 9.64
N LYS A 81 -9.17 1.11 9.97
CA LYS A 81 -9.01 1.60 11.34
C LYS A 81 -10.05 1.01 12.29
N ASP A 82 -11.30 0.91 11.85
CA ASP A 82 -12.43 0.40 12.63
C ASP A 82 -12.43 -1.14 12.82
N LEU A 83 -11.54 -1.87 12.13
CA LEU A 83 -11.59 -3.34 11.95
C LEU A 83 -11.15 -4.17 13.15
#